data_AF-A0A9C9NWZ0-F1
#
_entry.id   AF-A0A9C9NWZ0-F1
#
_cell.length_a   1.000
_cell.length_b   1.000
_cell.length_c   1.000
_cell.angle_alpha   90.00
_cell.angle_beta   90.00
_cell.angle_gamma   90.00
#
_symmetry.space_group_name_H-M   'P 1'
#
loop_
_entity.id
_entity.type
_entity.pdbx_description
1 polymer ?
#
loop_
_entity_poly.entity_id
_entity_poly.type
_entity_poly.pdbx_seq_one_letter_code
_entity_poly.pdbx_strand_id
1 'polypeptide(L)'
;MPEEKHWEEGMKTHENIIFSCYGGMSNTGITSALACMEAVKELGLEKVAIGCLGALPLGVKPVVGKTKAAKKVIAVDGCPFECARKTVEQSGFKPTKSIVLTRNIGMKKKALHEDIGQDIKGVMEYVSDNELKRASSS
;
A
#
# COMPACT_ATOMS: atom_id res chain seq x y z
N MET A 1 -13.76 30.20 -1.88
CA MET A 1 -13.87 28.73 -2.03
C MET A 1 -12.62 28.30 -2.78
N PRO A 2 -11.74 27.46 -2.22
CA PRO A 2 -10.56 27.01 -2.96
C PRO A 2 -11.04 26.26 -4.19
N GLU A 3 -10.51 26.60 -5.36
CA GLU A 3 -10.88 25.99 -6.64
C GLU A 3 -10.76 24.46 -6.52
N GLU A 4 -11.89 23.76 -6.67
CA GLU A 4 -11.90 22.31 -6.83
C GLU A 4 -11.19 21.99 -8.14
N LYS A 5 -9.92 21.60 -8.05
CA LYS A 5 -9.17 21.10 -9.21
C LYS A 5 -9.82 19.82 -9.68
N HIS A 6 -10.60 19.92 -10.76
CA HIS A 6 -11.22 18.77 -11.42
C HIS A 6 -10.11 17.82 -11.86
N TRP A 7 -10.19 16.55 -11.43
CA TRP A 7 -9.23 15.54 -11.87
C TRP A 7 -9.59 15.05 -13.27
N GLU A 8 -8.61 15.01 -14.18
CA GLU A 8 -8.76 14.50 -15.54
C GLU A 8 -7.85 13.28 -15.79
N GLU A 9 -8.23 12.44 -16.77
CA GLU A 9 -7.46 11.24 -17.12
C GLU A 9 -6.06 11.62 -17.61
N GLY A 10 -5.03 11.06 -16.97
CA GLY A 10 -3.63 11.37 -17.24
C GLY A 10 -3.06 12.51 -16.37
N MET A 11 -3.88 13.18 -15.56
CA MET A 11 -3.39 14.18 -14.63
C MET A 11 -2.56 13.52 -13.51
N LYS A 12 -1.31 13.95 -13.43
CA LYS A 12 -0.33 13.47 -12.46
C LYS A 12 -0.58 14.10 -11.09
N THR A 13 -1.21 13.34 -10.20
CA THR A 13 -1.46 13.79 -8.82
C THR A 13 -0.34 13.40 -7.84
N HIS A 14 0.49 12.43 -8.21
CA HIS A 14 1.61 11.93 -7.40
C HIS A 14 2.77 11.57 -8.33
N GLU A 15 4.02 11.68 -7.88
CA GLU A 15 5.17 11.39 -8.73
C GLU A 15 5.34 9.92 -9.08
N ASN A 16 5.12 9.06 -8.09
CA ASN A 16 5.35 7.63 -8.17
C ASN A 16 4.18 6.88 -7.52
N ILE A 17 3.99 5.62 -7.89
CA ILE A 17 2.95 4.77 -7.33
C ILE A 17 3.57 3.47 -6.80
N ILE A 18 3.21 3.12 -5.57
CA ILE A 18 3.48 1.82 -4.98
C ILE A 18 2.21 0.98 -5.03
N PHE A 19 2.29 -0.21 -5.59
CA PHE A 19 1.29 -1.25 -5.44
C PHE A 19 1.80 -2.26 -4.42
N SER A 20 1.15 -2.29 -3.25
CA SER A 20 1.54 -3.19 -2.17
C SER A 20 0.57 -4.35 -2.02
N CYS A 21 1.06 -5.48 -1.54
CA CYS A 21 0.23 -6.54 -1.00
C CYS A 21 -0.42 -6.05 0.30
N TYR A 22 -1.74 -6.19 0.38
CA TYR A 22 -2.58 -5.91 1.57
C TYR A 22 -3.24 -7.20 2.08
N GLY A 23 -2.69 -8.37 1.75
CA GLY A 23 -3.29 -9.66 2.09
C GLY A 23 -3.12 -10.01 3.57
N GLY A 24 -4.23 -10.33 4.23
CA GLY A 24 -4.25 -10.72 5.65
C GLY A 24 -4.03 -12.20 5.93
N MET A 25 -3.77 -13.07 4.95
CA MET A 25 -3.61 -14.51 5.24
C MET A 25 -2.27 -14.87 5.89
N SER A 26 -1.32 -13.93 5.90
CA SER A 26 -0.03 -14.08 6.57
C SER A 26 0.48 -12.74 7.06
N ASN A 27 1.34 -12.77 8.07
CA ASN A 27 1.97 -11.58 8.62
C ASN A 27 2.67 -10.69 7.57
N THR A 28 3.37 -11.31 6.62
CA THR A 28 4.11 -10.59 5.57
C THR A 28 3.24 -9.67 4.70
N GLY A 29 1.96 -9.98 4.49
CA GLY A 29 1.07 -9.15 3.68
C GLY A 29 0.57 -7.91 4.43
N ILE A 30 0.30 -8.03 5.73
CA ILE A 30 0.00 -6.85 6.57
C ILE A 30 1.26 -5.99 6.73
N THR A 31 2.42 -6.60 6.94
CA THR A 31 3.68 -5.87 7.05
C THR A 31 4.03 -5.11 5.77
N SER A 32 3.78 -5.66 4.57
CA SER A 32 3.99 -4.92 3.32
C SER A 32 3.08 -3.70 3.21
N ALA A 33 1.83 -3.79 3.68
CA ALA A 33 0.92 -2.67 3.74
C ALA A 33 1.43 -1.57 4.69
N LEU A 34 1.74 -1.92 5.94
CA LEU A 34 2.25 -1.00 6.96
C LEU A 34 3.53 -0.29 6.50
N ALA A 35 4.49 -1.04 5.97
CA ALA A 35 5.76 -0.48 5.49
C ALA A 35 5.56 0.53 4.34
N CYS A 36 4.62 0.26 3.42
CA CYS A 36 4.32 1.20 2.34
C CYS A 36 3.61 2.46 2.84
N MET A 37 2.73 2.34 3.85
CA MET A 37 2.09 3.50 4.47
C MET A 37 3.11 4.40 5.17
N GLU A 38 4.07 3.83 5.91
CA GLU A 38 5.13 4.63 6.53
C GLU A 38 6.01 5.30 5.46
N ALA A 39 6.35 4.59 4.38
CA ALA A 39 7.09 5.19 3.28
C ALA A 39 6.37 6.40 2.64
N VAL A 40 5.04 6.33 2.46
CA VAL A 40 4.24 7.47 1.97
C VAL A 40 4.24 8.62 2.98
N LYS A 41 4.12 8.32 4.27
CA LYS A 41 4.12 9.32 5.33
C LYS A 41 5.47 10.06 5.42
N GLU A 42 6.58 9.33 5.33
CA GLU A 42 7.93 9.90 5.36
C GLU A 42 8.28 10.69 4.10
N LEU A 43 7.88 10.20 2.92
CA LEU A 43 8.23 10.83 1.64
C LEU A 43 7.26 11.93 1.22
N GLY A 44 6.03 11.91 1.74
CA GLY A 44 4.95 12.81 1.38
C GLY A 44 4.15 12.35 0.15
N LEU A 45 2.85 12.62 0.17
CA LEU A 45 1.91 12.18 -0.87
C LEU A 45 2.29 12.71 -2.25
N GLU A 46 2.77 13.94 -2.40
CA GLU A 46 3.19 14.45 -3.71
C GLU A 46 4.26 13.56 -4.39
N LYS A 47 5.17 12.96 -3.60
CA LYS A 47 6.24 12.10 -4.13
C LYS A 47 5.78 10.68 -4.41
N VAL A 48 4.94 10.10 -3.55
CA VAL A 48 4.51 8.73 -3.72
C VAL A 48 3.16 8.48 -3.08
N ALA A 49 2.30 7.77 -3.80
CA ALA A 49 1.05 7.24 -3.28
C ALA A 49 0.99 5.72 -3.39
N ILE A 50 0.10 5.13 -2.60
CA ILE A 50 -0.28 3.74 -2.75
C ILE A 50 -1.43 3.65 -3.75
N GLY A 51 -1.24 2.87 -4.81
CA GLY A 51 -2.26 2.61 -5.82
C GLY A 51 -3.24 1.55 -5.33
N CYS A 52 -4.52 1.73 -5.66
CA CYS A 52 -5.56 0.74 -5.41
C CYS A 52 -5.32 -0.51 -6.26
N LEU A 53 -4.65 -1.53 -5.70
CA LEU A 53 -4.27 -2.75 -6.42
C LEU A 53 -5.47 -3.45 -7.08
N GLY A 54 -6.59 -3.59 -6.36
CA GLY A 54 -7.78 -4.27 -6.88
C GLY A 54 -8.54 -3.49 -7.96
N ALA A 55 -8.36 -2.17 -8.03
CA ALA A 55 -9.00 -1.34 -9.05
C ALA A 55 -8.28 -1.41 -10.40
N LEU A 56 -7.01 -1.81 -10.40
CA LEU A 56 -6.17 -1.90 -11.58
C LEU A 56 -6.66 -2.94 -12.60
N PRO A 57 -6.91 -4.22 -12.24
CA PRO A 57 -7.42 -5.22 -13.18
C PRO A 57 -8.86 -4.93 -13.64
N LEU A 58 -9.59 -4.11 -12.90
CA LEU A 58 -10.95 -3.67 -13.27
C LEU A 58 -10.95 -2.50 -14.27
N GLY A 59 -9.78 -2.00 -14.67
CA GLY A 59 -9.69 -0.89 -15.62
C GLY A 59 -10.26 0.43 -15.10
N VAL A 60 -10.30 0.63 -13.78
CA VAL A 60 -10.84 1.85 -13.17
C VAL A 60 -10.05 3.06 -13.66
N LYS A 61 -10.69 3.89 -14.50
CA LYS A 61 -10.03 4.97 -15.26
C LYS A 61 -9.13 5.86 -14.40
N PRO A 62 -9.54 6.34 -13.20
CA PRO A 62 -8.65 7.11 -12.33
C PRO A 62 -7.37 6.39 -11.91
N VAL A 63 -7.45 5.10 -11.60
CA VAL A 63 -6.29 4.32 -11.16
C VAL A 63 -5.37 4.03 -12.34
N VAL A 64 -5.93 3.62 -13.47
CA VAL A 64 -5.18 3.37 -14.72
C VAL A 64 -4.49 4.65 -15.20
N GLY A 65 -5.20 5.76 -15.27
CA GLY A 65 -4.66 7.06 -15.71
C GLY A 65 -3.52 7.54 -14.81
N LYS A 66 -3.70 7.48 -13.48
CA LYS A 66 -2.63 7.83 -12.51
C LYS A 66 -1.43 6.89 -12.64
N THR A 67 -1.65 5.60 -12.90
CA THR A 67 -0.58 4.61 -13.10
C THR A 67 0.22 4.88 -14.37
N LYS A 68 -0.46 5.25 -15.46
CA LYS A 68 0.21 5.68 -16.72
C LYS A 68 1.04 6.95 -16.54
N ALA A 69 0.55 7.89 -15.74
CA ALA A 69 1.21 9.17 -15.49
C ALA A 69 2.37 9.10 -14.46
N ALA A 70 2.49 7.98 -13.72
CA ALA A 70 3.52 7.82 -12.71
C ALA A 70 4.91 7.69 -13.33
N LYS A 71 5.91 8.38 -12.77
CA LYS A 71 7.32 8.25 -13.19
C LYS A 71 7.87 6.85 -12.90
N LYS A 72 7.48 6.29 -11.76
CA LYS A 72 7.85 4.94 -11.33
C LYS A 72 6.64 4.22 -10.77
N VAL A 73 6.50 2.96 -11.18
CA VAL A 73 5.58 1.99 -10.58
C VAL A 73 6.43 1.00 -9.78
N ILE A 74 6.12 0.83 -8.50
CA ILE A 74 6.85 -0.07 -7.59
C ILE A 74 5.88 -1.13 -7.10
N ALA A 75 6.25 -2.40 -7.16
CA ALA A 75 5.50 -3.49 -6.55
C ALA A 75 6.15 -3.90 -5.22
N VAL A 76 5.36 -4.05 -4.16
CA VAL A 76 5.82 -4.53 -2.85
C VAL A 76 4.95 -5.71 -2.43
N ASP A 77 5.55 -6.89 -2.36
CA ASP A 77 4.89 -8.13 -2.03
C ASP A 77 5.40 -8.70 -0.70
N GLY A 78 4.50 -9.23 0.13
CA GLY A 78 4.90 -9.90 1.37
C GLY A 78 5.62 -11.24 1.11
N CYS A 79 5.13 -12.01 0.14
CA CYS A 79 5.52 -13.41 -0.05
C CYS A 79 5.90 -13.74 -1.51
N PRO A 80 6.52 -14.91 -1.77
CA PRO A 80 7.06 -15.26 -3.09
C PRO A 80 6.01 -15.43 -4.21
N PHE A 81 4.72 -15.39 -3.87
CA PHE A 81 3.66 -15.46 -4.87
C PHE A 81 3.57 -14.18 -5.72
N GLU A 82 4.04 -13.05 -5.21
CA GLU A 82 4.17 -11.80 -5.96
C GLU A 82 2.85 -11.34 -6.59
N CYS A 83 1.75 -11.47 -5.85
CA CYS A 83 0.41 -11.18 -6.34
C CYS A 83 0.25 -9.72 -6.78
N ALA A 84 0.84 -8.77 -6.05
CA ALA A 84 0.78 -7.35 -6.42
C ALA A 84 1.54 -7.12 -7.72
N ARG A 85 2.80 -7.58 -7.84
CA ARG A 85 3.57 -7.47 -9.09
C ARG A 85 2.82 -8.07 -10.27
N LYS A 86 2.34 -9.32 -10.14
CA LYS A 86 1.64 -10.03 -11.24
C LYS A 86 0.35 -9.34 -11.64
N THR A 87 -0.42 -8.79 -10.69
CA THR A 87 -1.63 -8.03 -10.98
C THR A 87 -1.31 -6.76 -11.78
N VAL A 88 -0.23 -6.05 -11.41
CA VAL A 88 0.23 -4.87 -12.13
C VAL A 88 0.66 -5.22 -13.56
N GLU A 89 1.42 -6.30 -13.73
CA GLU A 89 1.87 -6.81 -15.03
C GLU A 89 0.71 -7.25 -15.93
N GLN A 90 -0.24 -8.01 -15.39
CA GLN A 90 -1.44 -8.43 -16.11
C GLN A 90 -2.32 -7.25 -16.52
N SER A 91 -2.26 -6.13 -15.79
CA SER A 91 -2.96 -4.89 -16.14
C SER A 91 -2.22 -4.04 -17.18
N GLY A 92 -1.14 -4.56 -17.79
CA GLY A 92 -0.39 -3.91 -18.85
C GLY A 92 0.69 -2.94 -18.39
N PHE A 93 1.03 -2.92 -17.09
CA PHE A 93 2.05 -2.05 -16.53
C PHE A 93 3.31 -2.83 -16.15
N LYS A 94 4.48 -2.21 -16.29
CA LYS A 94 5.75 -2.82 -15.88
C LYS A 94 6.27 -2.16 -14.61
N PRO A 95 6.31 -2.87 -13.46
CA PRO A 95 6.96 -2.35 -12.27
C PRO A 95 8.43 -2.04 -12.54
N THR A 96 8.84 -0.81 -12.22
CA THR A 96 10.23 -0.33 -12.28
C THR A 96 11.11 -0.94 -11.19
N LYS A 97 10.49 -1.35 -10.08
CA LYS A 97 11.12 -2.06 -8.98
C LYS A 97 10.11 -3.02 -8.36
N SER A 98 10.58 -4.20 -7.97
CA SER A 98 9.80 -5.17 -7.20
C SER A 98 10.56 -5.51 -5.93
N ILE A 99 9.86 -5.51 -4.80
CA ILE A 99 10.39 -5.89 -3.49
C ILE A 99 9.50 -7.01 -2.95
N VAL A 100 10.12 -8.09 -2.48
CA VAL A 100 9.44 -9.22 -1.85
C VAL A 100 10.00 -9.40 -0.45
N LEU A 101 9.22 -9.14 0.61
CA LEU A 101 9.74 -9.09 1.99
C LEU A 101 10.47 -10.39 2.38
N THR A 102 9.85 -11.54 2.10
CA THR A 102 10.46 -12.86 2.36
C THR A 102 11.80 -13.08 1.66
N ARG A 103 12.01 -12.51 0.46
CA ARG A 103 13.22 -12.72 -0.35
C ARG A 103 14.27 -11.64 -0.12
N ASN A 104 13.86 -10.38 -0.10
CA ASN A 104 14.76 -9.23 -0.06
C ASN A 104 15.10 -8.79 1.38
N ILE A 105 14.23 -9.08 2.35
CA ILE A 105 14.42 -8.73 3.76
C ILE A 105 14.64 -10.00 4.61
N GLY A 106 14.37 -11.18 4.05
CA GLY A 106 14.49 -12.45 4.79
C GLY A 106 13.40 -12.65 5.84
N MET A 107 12.28 -11.93 5.72
CA MET A 107 11.17 -12.05 6.67
C MET A 107 10.56 -13.46 6.62
N LYS A 108 10.41 -14.11 7.77
CA LYS A 108 9.74 -15.41 7.85
C LYS A 108 8.22 -15.23 7.75
N LYS A 109 7.62 -15.85 6.72
CA LYS A 109 6.17 -15.91 6.56
C LYS A 109 5.58 -16.85 7.61
N LYS A 110 4.60 -16.36 8.36
CA LYS A 110 3.75 -17.13 9.27
C LYS A 110 2.31 -16.97 8.84
N ALA A 111 1.50 -18.01 9.03
CA ALA A 111 0.08 -17.87 8.80
C ALA A 111 -0.49 -16.87 9.82
N LEU A 112 -1.45 -16.04 9.40
CA LEU A 112 -1.89 -14.95 10.28
C LEU A 112 -2.45 -15.50 11.60
N HIS A 113 -3.17 -16.62 11.58
CA HIS A 113 -3.69 -17.29 12.79
C HIS A 113 -2.61 -17.75 13.78
N GLU A 114 -1.35 -17.86 13.37
CA GLU A 114 -0.20 -18.22 14.22
C GLU A 114 0.52 -16.98 14.77
N ASP A 115 0.34 -15.81 14.14
CA ASP A 115 1.07 -14.56 14.45
C ASP A 115 0.18 -13.50 15.10
N ILE A 116 -1.15 -13.65 15.03
CA ILE A 116 -2.09 -12.78 15.74
C ILE A 116 -2.23 -13.11 17.22
N GLY A 117 -1.55 -14.15 17.71
CA GLY A 117 -1.65 -14.59 19.10
C GLY A 117 -2.98 -15.29 19.34
N GLN A 118 -2.97 -16.34 20.16
CA GLN A 118 -4.21 -17.00 20.60
C GLN A 118 -5.06 -16.12 21.54
N ASP A 119 -4.59 -14.90 21.85
CA ASP A 119 -5.26 -13.86 22.63
C ASP A 119 -5.36 -12.54 21.83
N ILE A 120 -5.96 -12.54 20.63
CA ILE A 120 -6.45 -11.28 20.05
C ILE A 120 -7.67 -10.83 20.87
N LYS A 121 -7.44 -10.12 21.97
CA LYS A 121 -8.32 -9.00 22.28
C LYS A 121 -8.01 -7.93 21.23
N GLY A 122 -9.01 -7.59 20.41
CA GLY A 122 -8.84 -6.91 19.12
C GLY A 122 -8.04 -5.60 19.14
N VAL A 123 -7.75 -5.10 17.93
CA VAL A 123 -7.20 -3.75 17.60
C VAL A 123 -7.74 -2.61 18.48
N MET A 124 -8.93 -2.78 19.05
CA MET A 124 -9.58 -1.88 19.99
C MET A 124 -8.82 -1.63 21.31
N GLU A 125 -7.89 -2.49 21.73
CA GLU A 125 -7.11 -2.25 22.97
C GLU A 125 -5.92 -1.29 22.75
N TYR A 126 -5.44 -1.12 21.51
CA TYR A 126 -4.35 -0.20 21.14
C TYR A 126 -4.85 1.16 20.63
N VAL A 127 -6.16 1.39 20.68
CA VAL A 127 -6.78 2.70 20.50
C VAL A 127 -7.63 2.95 21.75
N SER A 128 -6.98 3.19 22.88
CA SER A 128 -7.72 3.71 24.03
C SER A 128 -8.03 5.18 23.80
N ASP A 129 -9.26 5.60 24.08
CA ASP A 129 -9.69 7.02 24.06
C ASP A 129 -8.74 7.97 24.84
N ASN A 130 -7.93 7.41 25.76
CA ASN A 130 -6.94 8.14 26.53
C ASN A 130 -5.69 8.55 25.73
N GLU A 131 -5.32 7.82 24.67
CA GLU A 131 -4.19 8.17 23.80
C GLU A 131 -4.57 9.20 22.73
N LEU A 132 -5.82 9.18 22.26
CA LEU A 132 -6.34 10.16 21.30
C LEU A 132 -6.55 11.56 21.92
N LYS A 133 -6.82 11.65 23.22
CA LYS A 133 -7.04 12.93 23.93
C LYS A 133 -5.76 13.72 24.26
N ARG A 134 -4.57 13.11 24.18
CA ARG A 134 -3.29 13.81 24.47
C ARG A 134 -2.71 14.60 23.30
N ALA A 135 -3.27 14.46 22.10
CA ALA A 135 -2.81 15.20 20.91
C ALA A 135 -3.58 16.51 20.68
N SER A 136 -4.02 17.19 21.75
CA SER A 136 -4.61 18.53 21.66
C SER A 136 -4.44 19.29 22.96
N SER A 137 -3.22 19.71 23.30
CA SER A 137 -2.96 20.85 24.17
C SER A 137 -1.52 21.32 23.97
N SER A 138 -1.43 22.59 23.60
CA SER A 138 -0.26 23.47 23.73
C SER A 138 0.30 23.50 25.14
#